data_AF-A0A366HLR1-F1
#
_entry.id   AF-A0A366HLR1-F1
#
_cell.length_a   1.000
_cell.length_b   1.000
_cell.length_c   1.000
_cell.angle_alpha   90.00
_cell.angle_beta   90.00
_cell.angle_gamma   90.00
#
_symmetry.space_group_name_H-M   'P 1'
#
loop_
_entity.id
_entity.type
_entity.pdbx_description
1 polymer ?
#
loop_
_entity_poly.entity_id
_entity_poly.type
_entity_poly.pdbx_seq_one_letter_code
_entity_poly.pdbx_strand_id
1 'polypeptide(L)'
;MFFRLVVTALSALSLAASLHAADTEKASYTATVSGVTCSACKAHVEVALKKLPGVDGVTFEKGDKEETVKANFKSSSSTLAKDDVVTALGKDAETYTVVALDKSK
;
A
#
# COMPACT_ATOMS: atom_id res chain seq x y z
N MET A 1 13.40 26.04 -53.64
CA MET A 1 14.63 25.78 -52.85
C MET A 1 14.74 26.96 -51.89
N PHE A 2 14.12 26.95 -50.72
CA PHE A 2 14.61 26.33 -49.49
C PHE A 2 13.43 25.98 -48.57
N PHE A 3 13.14 24.69 -48.49
CA PHE A 3 12.23 24.08 -47.53
C PHE A 3 13.05 23.71 -46.31
N ARG A 4 13.14 24.57 -45.30
CA ARG A 4 13.77 24.39 -43.97
C ARG A 4 13.45 25.69 -43.21
N LEU A 5 13.06 25.77 -41.95
CA LEU A 5 12.94 24.90 -40.78
C LEU A 5 12.42 25.87 -39.68
N VAL A 6 12.12 25.38 -38.48
CA VAL A 6 11.67 26.19 -37.31
C VAL A 6 10.14 26.39 -37.22
N VAL A 7 9.44 25.26 -37.08
CA VAL A 7 8.23 25.21 -36.26
C VAL A 7 8.71 25.20 -34.80
N THR A 8 8.95 26.38 -34.22
CA THR A 8 9.07 26.56 -32.76
C THR A 8 7.68 26.51 -32.16
N ALA A 9 7.08 25.32 -32.18
CA ALA A 9 5.97 24.97 -31.30
C ALA A 9 6.57 24.50 -29.96
N LEU A 10 7.17 25.44 -29.22
CA LEU A 10 7.64 25.24 -27.85
C LEU A 10 6.53 25.57 -26.84
N SER A 11 5.33 25.10 -27.16
CA SER A 11 4.17 25.14 -26.27
C SER A 11 3.53 23.76 -26.27
N ALA A 12 4.34 22.73 -26.00
CA ALA A 12 3.84 21.47 -25.46
C ALA A 12 3.46 21.73 -23.99
N LEU A 13 2.28 22.35 -23.86
CA LEU A 13 1.48 22.36 -22.65
C LEU A 13 1.40 20.92 -22.14
N SER A 14 1.82 20.73 -20.90
CA SER A 14 1.93 19.46 -20.18
C SER A 14 0.57 18.79 -19.97
N LEU A 15 -0.07 18.29 -21.03
CA LEU A 15 -1.33 17.55 -20.98
C LEU A 15 -1.15 16.12 -21.51
N ALA A 16 -0.37 15.33 -20.76
CA ALA A 16 -0.49 13.87 -20.73
C ALA A 16 0.24 13.29 -19.50
N ALA A 17 0.07 13.89 -18.33
CA ALA A 17 -0.12 13.01 -17.17
C ALA A 17 -1.53 12.48 -17.33
N SER A 18 -1.69 11.47 -18.19
CA SER A 18 -2.86 10.62 -18.14
C SER A 18 -3.02 10.29 -16.66
N LEU A 19 -4.11 10.81 -16.10
CA LEU A 19 -4.90 10.06 -15.15
C LEU A 19 -4.82 8.61 -15.64
N HIS A 20 -3.92 7.84 -15.04
CA HIS A 20 -4.34 6.54 -14.58
C HIS A 20 -5.44 6.88 -13.59
N ALA A 21 -6.66 7.08 -14.12
CA ALA A 21 -7.83 6.52 -13.49
C ALA A 21 -7.42 5.06 -13.30
N ALA A 22 -6.82 4.79 -12.14
CA ALA A 22 -6.40 3.47 -11.76
C ALA A 22 -7.69 2.67 -11.84
N ASP A 23 -7.72 1.82 -12.86
CA ASP A 23 -8.70 0.76 -12.95
C ASP A 23 -8.82 0.18 -11.54
N THR A 24 -10.04 0.22 -11.01
CA THR A 24 -10.34 0.03 -9.59
C THR A 24 -10.21 -1.46 -9.22
N GLU A 25 -9.10 -2.08 -9.56
CA GLU A 25 -8.68 -3.39 -9.07
C GLU A 25 -7.79 -3.16 -7.85
N LYS A 26 -8.43 -2.82 -6.72
CA LYS A 26 -7.74 -2.91 -5.44
C LYS A 26 -7.53 -4.37 -5.12
N ALA A 27 -6.27 -4.80 -5.02
CA ALA A 27 -5.95 -6.15 -4.60
C ALA A 27 -6.15 -6.28 -3.08
N SER A 28 -6.71 -7.41 -2.66
CA SER A 28 -6.82 -7.77 -1.24
C SER A 28 -5.49 -8.34 -0.75
N TYR A 29 -5.06 -7.90 0.41
CA TYR A 29 -3.86 -8.34 1.10
C TYR A 29 -4.19 -8.73 2.53
N THR A 30 -3.52 -9.76 3.03
CA THR A 30 -3.59 -10.22 4.41
C THR A 30 -2.19 -10.17 4.99
N ALA A 31 -1.92 -9.20 5.86
CA ALA A 31 -0.67 -9.13 6.60
C ALA A 31 -0.83 -9.86 7.95
N THR A 32 0.05 -10.81 8.23
CA THR A 32 0.13 -11.44 9.56
C THR A 32 1.18 -10.72 10.39
N VAL A 33 0.77 -10.14 11.51
CA VAL A 33 1.63 -9.36 12.40
C VAL A 33 1.71 -10.03 13.75
N SER A 34 2.93 -10.21 14.26
CA SER A 34 3.23 -10.74 15.59
C SER A 34 3.45 -9.63 16.60
N GLY A 35 3.13 -9.90 17.87
CA GLY A 35 3.27 -8.95 18.97
C GLY A 35 2.04 -8.07 19.17
N VAL A 36 0.93 -8.36 18.49
CA VAL A 36 -0.31 -7.58 18.60
C VAL A 36 -1.25 -8.28 19.57
N THR A 37 -1.14 -7.93 20.85
CA THR A 37 -1.89 -8.58 21.95
C THR A 37 -3.01 -7.72 22.53
N CYS A 38 -3.07 -6.42 22.19
CA CYS A 38 -4.07 -5.48 22.69
C CYS A 38 -4.81 -4.77 21.55
N SER A 39 -6.06 -4.36 21.81
CA SER A 39 -6.87 -3.54 20.88
C SER A 39 -6.18 -2.22 20.51
N ALA A 40 -5.44 -1.61 21.44
CA ALA A 40 -4.64 -0.41 21.14
C ALA A 40 -3.52 -0.70 20.12
N CYS A 41 -2.81 -1.83 20.28
CA CYS A 41 -1.77 -2.26 19.33
C CYS A 41 -2.34 -2.49 17.93
N LYS A 42 -3.56 -3.03 17.82
CA LYS A 42 -4.26 -3.18 16.53
C LYS A 42 -4.50 -1.83 15.86
N ALA A 43 -4.92 -0.82 16.61
CA ALA A 43 -5.15 0.53 16.07
C ALA A 43 -3.86 1.16 15.52
N HIS A 44 -2.70 0.94 16.17
CA HIS A 44 -1.41 1.41 15.65
C HIS A 44 -1.08 0.76 14.30
N VAL A 45 -1.23 -0.56 14.21
CA VAL A 45 -1.04 -1.31 12.96
C VAL A 45 -2.02 -0.87 11.87
N GLU A 46 -3.28 -0.60 12.22
CA GLU A 46 -4.28 -0.09 11.29
C GLU A 46 -3.88 1.25 10.69
N VAL A 47 -3.47 2.20 11.54
CA VAL A 47 -3.06 3.53 11.11
C VAL A 47 -1.81 3.46 10.22
N ALA A 48 -0.87 2.57 10.53
CA ALA A 48 0.28 2.31 9.67
C ALA A 48 -0.14 1.79 8.30
N LEU A 49 -0.97 0.74 8.25
CA LEU A 49 -1.44 0.15 6.99
C LEU A 49 -2.26 1.11 6.13
N LYS A 50 -3.05 2.01 6.75
CA LYS A 50 -3.79 3.07 6.04
C LYS A 50 -2.90 4.11 5.35
N LYS A 51 -1.61 4.18 5.69
CA LYS A 51 -0.64 5.04 4.97
C LYS A 51 -0.25 4.44 3.62
N LEU A 52 -0.50 3.15 3.39
CA LEU A 52 -0.22 2.51 2.11
C LEU A 52 -1.18 3.05 1.04
N PRO A 53 -0.72 3.13 -0.23
CA PRO A 53 -1.49 3.74 -1.30
C PRO A 53 -2.80 2.98 -1.57
N GLY A 54 -3.92 3.71 -1.46
CA GLY A 54 -5.26 3.19 -1.76
C GLY A 54 -5.86 2.28 -0.69
N VAL A 55 -5.30 2.26 0.52
CA VAL A 55 -5.87 1.54 1.68
C VAL A 55 -6.85 2.43 2.45
N ASP A 56 -8.14 2.16 2.31
CA ASP A 56 -9.20 2.91 3.03
C ASP A 56 -9.64 2.23 4.33
N GLY A 57 -9.42 0.92 4.45
CA GLY A 57 -9.91 0.12 5.57
C GLY A 57 -9.10 -1.13 5.79
N VAL A 58 -9.00 -1.52 7.06
CA VAL A 58 -8.32 -2.72 7.52
C VAL A 58 -9.26 -3.46 8.46
N THR A 59 -9.41 -4.76 8.28
CA THR A 59 -10.12 -5.63 9.21
C THR A 59 -9.13 -6.57 9.90
N PHE A 60 -9.35 -6.82 11.18
CA PHE A 60 -8.46 -7.65 11.99
C PHE A 60 -9.13 -8.97 12.35
N GLU A 61 -8.40 -10.05 12.15
CA GLU A 61 -8.78 -11.41 12.53
C GLU A 61 -7.72 -12.01 13.45
N LYS A 62 -8.09 -13.09 14.15
CA LYS A 62 -7.15 -13.85 14.99
C LYS A 62 -6.11 -14.51 14.08
N GLY A 63 -4.83 -14.37 14.43
CA GLY A 63 -3.75 -15.07 13.73
C GLY A 63 -3.66 -16.54 14.14
N ASP A 64 -2.79 -17.27 13.44
CA ASP A 64 -2.59 -18.72 13.69
C ASP A 64 -1.88 -19.00 15.03
N LYS A 65 -1.28 -17.98 15.65
CA LYS A 65 -0.58 -18.06 16.94
C LYS A 65 -1.30 -17.18 17.96
N GLU A 66 -1.04 -17.43 19.24
CA GLU A 66 -1.72 -16.73 20.35
C GLU A 66 -1.49 -15.21 20.34
N GLU A 67 -0.34 -14.77 19.84
CA GLU A 67 0.11 -13.37 19.83
C GLU A 67 0.20 -12.78 18.42
N THR A 68 -0.47 -13.40 17.44
CA THR A 68 -0.53 -12.90 16.06
C THR A 68 -1.93 -12.47 15.67
N VAL A 69 -2.00 -11.49 14.77
CA VAL A 69 -3.24 -11.02 14.15
C VAL A 69 -3.08 -10.98 12.64
N LYS A 70 -4.19 -11.23 11.93
CA LYS A 70 -4.27 -11.08 10.47
C LYS A 70 -4.97 -9.76 10.17
N ALA A 71 -4.27 -8.84 9.52
CA ALA A 71 -4.79 -7.57 9.06
C ALA A 71 -5.12 -7.69 7.57
N ASN A 72 -6.41 -7.76 7.25
CA ASN A 72 -6.90 -7.81 5.88
C ASN A 72 -7.20 -6.40 5.39
N PHE A 73 -6.66 -6.00 4.24
CA PHE A 73 -6.86 -4.68 3.68
C PHE A 73 -6.81 -4.73 2.15
N LYS A 74 -7.39 -3.73 1.50
CA LYS A 74 -7.35 -3.58 0.05
C LYS A 74 -6.42 -2.43 -0.31
N SER A 75 -5.54 -2.64 -1.27
CA SER A 75 -4.59 -1.63 -1.74
C SER A 75 -4.75 -1.43 -3.24
N SER A 76 -4.60 -0.18 -3.70
CA SER A 76 -4.55 0.11 -5.14
C SER A 76 -3.21 -0.26 -5.76
N SER A 77 -2.21 -0.63 -4.95
CA SER A 77 -0.94 -1.15 -5.44
C SER A 77 -1.00 -2.68 -5.53
N SER A 78 -0.82 -3.20 -6.74
CA SER A 78 -0.82 -4.65 -7.02
C SER A 78 0.52 -5.32 -6.70
N THR A 79 1.53 -4.55 -6.30
CA THR A 79 2.93 -4.98 -6.10
C THR A 79 3.43 -4.80 -4.67
N LEU A 80 2.54 -4.67 -3.68
CA LEU A 80 2.95 -4.56 -2.28
C LEU A 80 3.81 -5.76 -1.83
N ALA A 81 4.94 -5.46 -1.21
CA ALA A 81 5.85 -6.40 -0.58
C ALA A 81 5.80 -6.29 0.95
N LYS A 82 6.39 -7.28 1.64
CA LYS A 82 6.51 -7.27 3.11
C LYS A 82 7.23 -6.02 3.60
N ASP A 83 8.29 -5.59 2.91
CA ASP A 83 9.03 -4.37 3.22
C ASP A 83 8.19 -3.10 3.17
N ASP A 84 7.19 -3.01 2.29
CA ASP A 84 6.29 -1.84 2.25
C ASP A 84 5.46 -1.76 3.52
N VAL A 85 4.98 -2.92 4.00
CA VAL A 85 4.22 -3.02 5.25
C VAL A 85 5.09 -2.69 6.45
N VAL A 86 6.33 -3.21 6.48
CA VAL A 86 7.31 -2.89 7.53
C VAL A 86 7.66 -1.39 7.53
N THR A 87 7.85 -0.81 6.35
CA THR A 87 8.10 0.62 6.17
C THR A 87 6.92 1.47 6.63
N ALA A 88 5.68 1.01 6.34
CA ALA A 88 4.47 1.69 6.78
C ALA A 88 4.28 1.67 8.31
N LEU A 89 4.70 0.57 8.96
CA LEU A 89 4.80 0.47 10.42
C LEU A 89 5.87 1.42 10.98
N GLY A 90 6.99 1.60 10.28
CA GLY A 90 8.03 2.53 10.66
C GLY A 90 8.58 2.21 12.06
N LYS A 91 8.48 3.15 13.00
CA LYS A 91 8.90 2.95 14.40
C LYS A 91 8.18 1.80 15.10
N ASP A 92 6.96 1.47 14.68
CA ASP A 92 6.20 0.38 15.27
C ASP A 92 6.78 -1.00 14.86
N ALA A 93 7.61 -1.07 13.82
CA ALA A 93 8.29 -2.30 13.38
C ALA A 93 9.36 -2.80 14.37
N GLU A 94 9.79 -1.97 15.32
CA GLU A 94 10.66 -2.40 16.43
C GLU A 94 9.91 -3.26 17.45
N THR A 95 8.57 -3.10 17.52
CA THR A 95 7.70 -3.82 18.47
C THR A 95 6.89 -4.91 17.78
N TYR A 96 6.53 -4.72 16.50
CA TYR A 96 5.69 -5.64 15.74
C TYR A 96 6.43 -6.23 14.56
N THR A 97 6.35 -7.56 14.39
CA THR A 97 7.01 -8.26 13.28
C THR A 97 5.98 -8.69 12.25
N VAL A 98 6.17 -8.29 10.99
CA VAL A 98 5.36 -8.78 9.87
C VAL A 98 5.85 -10.17 9.50
N VAL A 99 5.10 -11.20 9.90
CA VAL A 99 5.44 -12.61 9.69
C VAL A 99 5.15 -13.03 8.25
N ALA A 100 4.02 -12.58 7.72
CA ALA A 100 3.58 -12.93 6.38
C ALA A 100 2.80 -11.77 5.74
N LEU A 101 2.83 -11.75 4.41
CA LEU A 101 1.97 -10.92 3.59
C LEU A 101 1.49 -11.80 2.45
N ASP A 102 0.20 -12.09 2.46
CA ASP A 102 -0.46 -12.92 1.46
C ASP A 102 -1.33 -12.01 0.60
N LYS A 103 -1.23 -12.13 -0.72
CA LYS A 103 -2.12 -11.44 -1.66
C LYS A 103 -3.29 -12.37 -1.97
N SER A 104 -4.49 -11.98 -1.59
CA SER A 104 -5.70 -12.66 -2.05
C SER A 104 -5.93 -12.30 -3.52
N LYS A 105 -6.06 -13.34 -4.37
CA LYS A 105 -6.39 -13.18 -5.78
C LYS A 105 -7.79 -12.64 -5.98
#